data_AF-A0A1Q4WN31-F1
#
_entry.id   AF-A0A1Q4WN31-F1
#
_cell.length_a   1.000
_cell.length_b   1.000
_cell.length_c   1.000
_cell.angle_alpha   90.00
_cell.angle_beta   90.00
_cell.angle_gamma   90.00
#
_symmetry.space_group_name_H-M   'P 1'
#
loop_
_entity.id
_entity.type
_entity.pdbx_description
1 polymer ?
#
loop_
_entity_poly.entity_id
_entity_poly.type
_entity_poly.pdbx_seq_one_letter_code
_entity_poly.pdbx_strand_id
1 'polypeptide(L)'
;MSLYDLRYTRAELARAAREGRRPAPKKTRRRITSWQWQVLDCRTGYFSTEIATAEARARLQGRLAAQRIRGLHRAGHDLDGADIPPVRHRHDALWHAW
;
A
#
# COMPACT_ATOMS: atom_id res chain seq x y z
N MET A 1 12.99 1.98 18.15
CA MET A 1 13.20 3.14 17.25
C MET A 1 12.25 4.26 17.67
N SER A 2 12.75 5.49 17.89
CA SER A 2 11.93 6.62 18.37
C SER A 2 11.76 7.65 17.26
N LEU A 3 10.52 7.93 16.85
CA LEU A 3 10.22 8.97 15.85
C LEU A 3 9.87 10.29 16.56
N TYR A 4 10.44 11.39 16.07
CA TYR A 4 10.18 12.74 16.58
C TYR A 4 9.63 13.62 15.46
N ASP A 5 8.51 14.30 15.74
CA ASP A 5 8.01 15.37 14.89
C ASP A 5 8.67 16.70 15.32
N LEU A 6 8.99 17.56 14.36
CA LEU A 6 9.43 18.93 14.61
C LEU A 6 8.24 19.87 14.41
N ARG A 7 7.79 20.53 15.48
CA ARG A 7 6.63 21.42 15.44
C ARG A 7 6.98 22.81 15.95
N TYR A 8 6.51 23.84 15.25
CA TYR A 8 6.56 25.21 15.71
C TYR A 8 5.35 25.52 16.59
N THR A 9 5.58 26.13 17.75
CA THR A 9 4.48 26.65 18.56
C THR A 9 4.13 28.05 18.08
N ARG A 10 2.86 28.45 18.25
CA ARG A 10 2.42 29.81 17.92
C ARG A 10 3.21 30.88 18.68
N ALA A 11 3.55 30.61 19.94
CA ALA A 11 4.37 31.50 20.77
C ALA A 11 5.79 31.66 20.22
N GLU A 12 6.42 30.59 19.77
CA GLU A 12 7.77 30.65 19.20
C GLU A 12 7.79 31.35 17.84
N LEU A 13 6.77 31.15 17.00
CA LEU A 13 6.62 31.89 15.74
C LEU A 13 6.47 33.39 15.99
N ALA A 14 5.62 33.79 16.93
CA ALA A 14 5.41 35.20 17.28
C ALA A 14 6.67 35.83 17.89
N ARG A 15 7.39 35.09 18.73
CA ARG A 15 8.65 35.55 19.33
C ARG A 15 9.73 35.73 18.27
N ALA A 16 9.93 34.74 17.41
CA ALA A 16 10.93 34.78 16.35
C ALA A 16 10.68 35.95 15.37
N ALA A 17 9.42 36.23 15.03
CA ALA A 17 9.04 37.38 14.23
C ALA A 17 9.40 38.71 14.91
N ARG A 18 9.10 38.87 16.21
CA ARG A 18 9.49 40.08 16.97
C ARG A 18 11.00 40.27 17.06
N GLU A 19 11.74 39.17 17.17
CA GLU A 19 13.20 39.17 17.34
C GLU A 19 13.94 39.17 15.98
N GLY A 20 13.24 39.20 14.84
CA GLY A 20 13.85 39.20 13.51
C GLY A 20 14.68 37.94 13.20
N ARG A 21 14.44 36.84 13.91
CA ARG A 21 15.21 35.60 13.82
C ARG A 21 14.39 34.46 13.24
N ARG A 22 15.07 33.39 12.84
CA ARG A 22 14.42 32.14 12.44
C ARG A 22 13.78 31.44 13.67
N PRO A 23 12.55 30.93 13.57
CA PRO A 23 11.92 30.17 14.64
C PRO A 23 12.57 28.80 14.82
N ALA A 24 12.68 28.34 16.07
CA ALA A 24 13.23 27.04 16.42
C ALA A 24 12.12 26.00 16.65
N PRO A 25 12.11 24.85 15.95
CA PRO A 25 11.07 23.85 16.14
C PRO A 25 11.29 23.06 17.44
N LYS A 26 10.20 22.70 18.11
CA LYS A 26 10.20 21.81 19.27
C LYS A 26 10.10 20.35 18.82
N LYS A 27 10.96 19.48 19.37
CA LYS A 27 10.87 18.03 19.21
C LYS A 27 9.68 17.49 20.01
N THR A 28 8.76 16.81 19.33
CA THR A 28 7.63 16.12 19.95
C THR A 28 7.76 14.64 19.67
N ARG A 29 7.83 13.82 20.73
CA ARG A 29 7.94 12.36 20.57
C ARG A 29 6.61 11.83 20.06
N ARG A 30 6.62 11.21 18.88
CA ARG A 30 5.42 10.60 18.31
C ARG A 30 5.33 9.16 18.80
N ARG A 31 4.29 8.85 19.59
CA ARG A 31 3.96 7.47 19.93
C ARG A 31 3.21 6.89 18.74
N ILE A 32 3.87 6.03 17.97
CA ILE A 32 3.25 5.28 16.88
C ILE A 32 3.06 3.85 17.38
N THR A 33 1.81 3.43 17.45
CA THR A 33 1.46 2.01 17.57
C THR A 33 1.33 1.47 16.16
N SER A 34 2.44 1.00 15.59
CA SER A 34 2.39 0.21 14.36
C SER A 34 2.02 -1.21 14.77
N TRP A 35 0.84 -1.69 14.38
CA TRP A 35 0.47 -3.09 14.55
C TRP A 35 1.53 -3.96 13.87
N GLN A 36 2.23 -4.74 14.69
CA GLN A 36 3.45 -5.50 14.37
C GLN A 36 3.23 -6.71 13.45
N TRP A 37 2.35 -6.63 12.45
CA TRP A 37 2.25 -7.66 11.43
C TRP A 37 3.61 -7.91 10.74
N GLN A 38 4.35 -6.83 10.47
CA GLN A 38 5.71 -6.91 9.90
C GLN A 38 6.80 -7.36 10.87
N VAL A 39 6.55 -7.53 12.17
CA VAL A 39 7.60 -7.95 13.12
C VAL A 39 7.39 -9.39 13.59
N LEU A 40 6.14 -9.85 13.62
CA LEU A 40 5.83 -11.24 13.98
C LEU A 40 6.19 -12.22 12.86
N ASP A 41 6.08 -11.82 11.59
CA ASP A 41 6.27 -12.73 10.44
C ASP A 41 7.63 -12.56 9.72
N CYS A 42 8.39 -11.51 10.03
CA CYS A 42 9.66 -11.24 9.36
C CYS A 42 10.87 -11.92 10.00
N ARG A 43 10.70 -12.74 11.04
CA ARG A 43 11.82 -13.43 11.69
C ARG A 43 12.51 -14.47 10.82
N THR A 44 11.88 -14.90 9.73
CA THR A 44 12.37 -15.96 8.85
C THR A 44 12.67 -15.49 7.42
N GLY A 45 12.58 -14.19 7.13
CA GLY A 45 12.97 -13.64 5.82
C GLY A 45 12.05 -14.02 4.64
N TYR A 46 10.95 -14.75 4.89
CA TYR A 46 10.09 -15.31 3.85
C TYR A 46 8.92 -14.41 3.42
N PHE A 47 8.58 -13.37 4.17
CA PHE A 47 7.37 -12.57 3.88
C PHE A 47 7.42 -11.88 2.51
N SER A 48 8.58 -11.33 2.12
CA SER A 48 8.74 -10.72 0.79
C SER A 48 8.65 -11.76 -0.33
N THR A 49 9.22 -12.95 -0.13
CA THR A 49 9.16 -14.05 -1.09
C THR A 49 7.77 -14.65 -1.20
N GLU A 50 7.03 -14.78 -0.10
CA GLU A 50 5.65 -15.26 -0.09
C GLU A 50 4.71 -14.28 -0.79
N ILE A 51 4.83 -12.97 -0.50
CA ILE A 51 4.08 -11.94 -1.23
C ILE A 51 4.41 -11.98 -2.71
N ALA A 52 5.70 -12.00 -3.07
CA ALA A 52 6.12 -12.04 -4.48
C ALA A 52 5.61 -13.31 -5.19
N THR A 53 5.59 -14.45 -4.49
CA THR A 53 5.11 -15.73 -5.01
C THR A 53 3.59 -15.73 -5.17
N ALA A 54 2.86 -15.23 -4.18
CA ALA A 54 1.40 -15.06 -4.25
C ALA A 54 1.02 -14.10 -5.38
N GLU A 55 1.76 -13.00 -5.54
CA GLU A 55 1.56 -12.03 -6.61
C GLU A 55 1.86 -12.64 -8.00
N ALA A 56 2.96 -13.39 -8.14
CA ALA A 56 3.29 -14.09 -9.38
C ALA A 56 2.24 -15.14 -9.76
N ARG A 57 1.76 -15.92 -8.79
CA ARG A 57 0.68 -16.90 -8.99
C ARG A 57 -0.62 -16.23 -9.43
N ALA A 58 -1.00 -15.13 -8.80
CA ALA A 58 -2.19 -14.36 -9.18
C ALA A 58 -2.08 -13.80 -10.61
N ARG A 59 -0.91 -13.25 -10.98
CA ARG A 59 -0.64 -12.78 -12.36
C ARG A 59 -0.75 -13.91 -13.38
N LEU A 60 -0.20 -15.09 -13.08
CA LEU A 60 -0.30 -16.25 -13.96
C LEU A 60 -1.77 -16.67 -14.16
N GLN A 61 -2.55 -16.75 -13.09
CA GLN A 61 -3.97 -17.08 -13.16
C GLN A 61 -4.75 -16.08 -14.03
N GLY A 62 -4.51 -14.77 -13.84
CA GLY A 62 -5.12 -13.73 -14.69
C GLY A 62 -4.73 -13.87 -16.18
N ARG A 63 -3.47 -14.18 -16.48
CA ARG A 63 -3.03 -14.41 -17.87
C ARG A 63 -3.71 -15.63 -18.50
N LEU A 64 -3.82 -16.73 -17.76
CA LEU A 64 -4.49 -17.94 -18.23
C LEU A 64 -5.99 -17.71 -18.45
N ALA A 65 -6.67 -16.99 -17.56
CA ALA A 65 -8.06 -16.61 -17.73
C ALA A 65 -8.25 -15.74 -18.99
N ALA A 66 -7.41 -14.73 -19.19
CA ALA A 66 -7.45 -13.88 -20.38
C ALA A 66 -7.18 -14.67 -21.68
N GLN A 67 -6.26 -15.64 -21.66
CA GLN A 67 -6.01 -16.53 -22.80
C GLN A 67 -7.22 -17.41 -23.11
N ARG A 68 -7.88 -17.97 -22.07
CA ARG A 68 -9.10 -18.76 -22.22
C ARG A 68 -10.22 -17.96 -22.88
N ILE A 69 -10.47 -16.74 -22.40
CA ILE A 69 -11.50 -15.84 -22.96
C ILE A 69 -11.20 -15.52 -24.42
N ARG A 70 -9.95 -15.18 -24.75
CA ARG A 70 -9.52 -14.96 -26.15
C ARG A 70 -9.72 -16.19 -27.02
N GLY A 71 -9.48 -17.39 -26.48
CA GLY A 71 -9.74 -18.66 -27.16
C GLY A 71 -11.22 -18.86 -27.46
N LEU A 72 -12.09 -18.65 -26.47
CA LEU A 72 -13.55 -18.74 -26.62
C LEU A 72 -14.08 -17.76 -27.67
N HIS A 73 -13.63 -16.51 -27.61
CA HIS A 73 -13.97 -15.48 -28.60
C HIS A 73 -13.61 -15.90 -30.03
N ARG A 74 -12.39 -16.41 -30.23
CA ARG A 74 -11.91 -16.87 -31.55
C ARG A 74 -12.68 -18.07 -32.08
N ALA A 75 -13.19 -18.91 -31.19
CA ALA A 75 -14.04 -20.04 -31.54
C ALA A 75 -15.51 -19.63 -31.77
N GLY A 76 -15.85 -18.34 -31.68
CA GLY A 76 -17.19 -17.82 -31.92
C GLY A 76 -18.18 -18.06 -30.77
N HIS A 77 -17.68 -18.37 -29.57
CA HIS A 77 -18.53 -18.51 -28.39
C HIS A 77 -18.95 -17.15 -27.85
N ASP A 78 -20.19 -17.09 -27.36
CA ASP A 78 -20.71 -15.96 -26.61
C ASP A 78 -19.93 -15.78 -25.29
N LEU A 79 -19.56 -14.53 -25.00
CA LEU A 79 -18.77 -14.15 -23.83
C LEU A 79 -19.61 -13.51 -22.73
N ASP A 80 -20.89 -13.22 -22.97
CA ASP A 80 -21.75 -12.54 -22.00
C ASP A 80 -21.97 -13.37 -20.73
N GLY A 81 -21.78 -14.70 -20.80
CA GLY A 81 -21.78 -15.61 -19.65
C GLY A 81 -20.40 -15.85 -19.00
N ALA A 82 -19.32 -15.28 -19.53
CA ALA A 82 -17.99 -15.44 -18.96
C ALA A 82 -17.77 -14.39 -17.87
N ASP A 83 -17.73 -14.82 -16.60
CA ASP A 83 -17.34 -13.95 -15.50
C ASP A 83 -15.84 -13.61 -15.61
N ILE A 84 -15.54 -12.34 -15.89
CA ILE A 84 -14.17 -11.84 -16.04
C ILE A 84 -13.83 -11.04 -14.79
N PRO A 85 -13.06 -11.61 -13.85
CA PRO A 85 -12.62 -10.84 -12.69
C PRO A 85 -11.73 -9.68 -13.17
N PRO A 86 -11.87 -8.49 -12.56
CA PRO A 86 -11.02 -7.36 -12.90
C PRO A 86 -9.55 -7.75 -12.72
N VAL A 87 -8.72 -7.46 -13.72
CA VAL A 87 -7.27 -7.57 -13.57
C VAL A 87 -6.87 -6.62 -12.47
N ARG A 88 -6.18 -7.14 -11.42
CA ARG A 88 -5.87 -6.33 -10.24
C ARG A 88 -5.31 -4.97 -10.61
N HIS A 89 -6.13 -3.95 -10.48
CA HIS A 89 -5.71 -2.56 -10.58
C HIS A 89 -4.96 -2.24 -9.29
N ARG A 90 -4.11 -1.21 -9.29
CA ARG A 90 -3.42 -0.71 -8.10
C ARG A 90 -4.34 -0.49 -6.88
N HIS A 91 -5.65 -0.39 -7.12
CA HIS A 91 -6.69 -0.12 -6.13
C HIS A 91 -7.56 -1.32 -5.78
N ASP A 92 -7.29 -2.53 -6.28
CA ASP A 92 -8.10 -3.73 -5.99
C ASP A 92 -8.23 -4.05 -4.51
N ALA A 93 -7.20 -3.71 -3.72
CA ALA A 93 -7.25 -3.85 -2.27
C ALA A 93 -8.32 -2.95 -1.62
N LEU A 94 -8.74 -1.86 -2.28
CA LEU A 94 -9.86 -1.01 -1.84
C LEU A 94 -11.22 -1.61 -2.26
N TRP A 95 -11.27 -2.28 -3.41
CA TRP A 95 -12.50 -2.87 -3.93
C TRP A 95 -12.91 -4.15 -3.19
N HIS A 96 -11.95 -4.92 -2.68
CA HIS A 96 -12.19 -6.16 -1.92
C HIS A 96 -12.07 -5.96 -0.39
N ALA A 97 -12.19 -4.74 0.11
CA ALA A 97 -12.08 -4.42 1.53
C ALA A 97 -13.38 -4.63 2.35
N TRP A 98 -14.37 -5.35 1.79
CA TRP A 98 -15.67 -5.62 2.41
C TRP A 98 -15.91 -7.11 2.52
#